data_AF-A0A2E0BH69-F1
#
_entry.id   AF-A0A2E0BH69-F1
#
_cell.length_a   1.000
_cell.length_b   1.000
_cell.length_c   1.000
_cell.angle_alpha   90.00
_cell.angle_beta   90.00
_cell.angle_gamma   90.00
#
_symmetry.space_group_name_H-M   'P 1'
#
loop_
_entity.id
_entity.type
_entity.pdbx_description
1 polymer ?
#
loop_
_entity_poly.entity_id
_entity_poly.type
_entity_poly.pdbx_seq_one_letter_code
_entity_poly.pdbx_strand_id
1 'polypeptide(L)'
;QGTFFLVTTQATVTTASNSRITCNSTADLVVNNKVIFTQQGQVAGAAVLGGLTQGTTYYIKQILSSTQFTIGLTRNAGTAVTLTDDTGIMNVTQWEQHDVQRLWVTVNGYRLPSSKLRVGEDNEVSILTEISPGDVVIMTNMIPNATPDEEIYLNAVNTTGEQSIYRANVQARTWLSQPIFPLSQVIYVGDVTRVTDNVIQNVIAPSPVNNLYSIGLTADKNILSGVTVLNNTTGNTLDTDTYEVVVENLSPILKITDGSYISAGDSLKITSLEGNVLYINGEQIKFTTINFDNNSVSGLQRGANGTGVQEYIAKYTEVFSLLSNNRLPDLYIDQSWNSYTFNTTEGDPLQISTTTPAQFLQTDIT
;
A
#
# COMPACT_ATOMS: atom_id res chain seq x y z
N GLN A 1 20.75 -27.13 19.29
CA GLN A 1 20.80 -26.46 17.98
C GLN A 1 20.80 -24.96 18.28
N GLY A 2 21.81 -24.21 17.84
CA GLY A 2 21.83 -22.76 18.08
C GLY A 2 20.72 -22.09 17.28
N THR A 3 19.96 -21.19 17.91
CA THR A 3 19.02 -20.31 17.23
C THR A 3 19.81 -19.15 16.63
N PHE A 4 19.78 -19.00 15.30
CA PHE A 4 20.46 -17.91 14.60
C PHE A 4 19.44 -16.89 14.11
N PHE A 5 19.78 -15.61 14.17
CA PHE A 5 18.96 -14.54 13.62
C PHE A 5 19.81 -13.71 12.65
N LEU A 6 19.19 -13.19 11.60
CA LEU A 6 19.81 -12.11 10.84
C LEU A 6 19.81 -10.85 11.71
N VAL A 7 20.94 -10.16 11.79
CA VAL A 7 21.12 -8.99 12.66
C VAL A 7 21.87 -7.91 11.88
N THR A 8 21.32 -6.69 11.84
CA THR A 8 22.02 -5.50 11.33
C THR A 8 22.83 -4.85 12.45
N THR A 9 22.23 -4.69 13.62
CA THR A 9 22.90 -4.17 14.83
C THR A 9 22.21 -4.73 16.08
N GLN A 10 22.79 -4.53 17.26
CA GLN A 10 22.18 -4.93 18.52
C GLN A 10 21.84 -3.70 19.34
N ALA A 11 20.58 -3.59 19.75
CA ALA A 11 20.10 -2.59 20.68
C ALA A 11 20.32 -3.06 22.12
N THR A 12 20.69 -2.11 22.99
CA THR A 12 21.02 -2.39 24.39
C THR A 12 20.15 -1.63 25.39
N VAL A 13 19.59 -0.49 24.99
CA VAL A 13 18.79 0.38 25.86
C VAL A 13 17.69 1.06 25.05
N THR A 14 16.49 1.13 25.63
CA THR A 14 15.41 2.03 25.19
C THR A 14 15.20 3.12 26.24
N THR A 15 14.97 4.36 25.80
CA THR A 15 14.76 5.52 26.68
C THR A 15 13.41 6.16 26.40
N ALA A 16 12.53 6.19 27.40
CA ALA A 16 11.14 6.68 27.28
C ALA A 16 11.07 8.19 27.06
N SER A 17 11.90 8.97 27.77
CA SER A 17 11.84 10.45 27.75
C SER A 17 12.02 11.09 26.36
N ASN A 18 12.60 10.36 25.41
CA ASN A 18 12.86 10.82 24.04
C ASN A 18 12.70 9.73 22.97
N SER A 19 12.02 8.62 23.28
CA SER A 19 11.77 7.50 22.35
C SER A 19 13.02 6.97 21.62
N ARG A 20 14.15 6.95 22.33
CA ARG A 20 15.45 6.61 21.73
C ARG A 20 15.81 5.15 21.94
N ILE A 21 16.35 4.52 20.90
CA ILE A 21 16.98 3.21 20.95
C ILE A 21 18.50 3.42 20.85
N THR A 22 19.25 2.84 21.79
CA THR A 22 20.72 2.82 21.77
C THR A 22 21.19 1.45 21.27
N CYS A 23 22.10 1.44 20.31
CA CYS A 23 22.66 0.24 19.68
C CYS A 23 24.18 0.30 19.52
N ASN A 24 24.79 -0.81 19.10
CA ASN A 24 26.24 -0.89 18.89
C ASN A 24 26.73 0.04 17.78
N SER A 25 25.97 0.14 16.68
CA SER A 25 26.27 0.99 15.53
C SER A 25 25.00 1.28 14.73
N THR A 26 24.90 2.48 14.17
CA THR A 26 23.87 2.89 13.21
C THR A 26 24.38 2.95 11.77
N ALA A 27 25.63 2.55 11.51
CA ALA A 27 26.29 2.75 10.21
C ALA A 27 25.56 2.07 9.03
N ASP A 28 24.99 0.89 9.27
CA ASP A 28 24.24 0.12 8.27
C ASP A 28 22.72 0.38 8.33
N LEU A 29 22.28 1.30 9.21
CA LEU A 29 20.90 1.72 9.29
C LEU A 29 20.62 2.84 8.28
N VAL A 30 19.46 2.77 7.65
CA VAL A 30 19.00 3.73 6.65
C VAL A 30 17.66 4.30 7.10
N VAL A 31 17.54 5.63 7.10
CA VAL A 31 16.29 6.32 7.44
C VAL A 31 15.20 5.91 6.46
N ASN A 32 13.97 5.78 6.96
CA ASN A 32 12.76 5.32 6.27
C ASN A 32 12.73 3.86 5.85
N ASN A 33 13.83 3.12 5.98
CA ASN A 33 13.76 1.68 5.78
C ASN A 33 13.00 1.03 6.94
N LYS A 34 12.41 -0.12 6.62
CA LYS A 34 11.79 -1.00 7.61
C LYS A 34 12.80 -1.37 8.71
N VAL A 35 12.28 -1.81 9.84
CA VAL A 35 13.09 -2.43 10.88
C VAL A 35 12.21 -3.37 11.70
N ILE A 36 12.74 -4.55 11.98
CA ILE A 36 12.13 -5.51 12.90
C ILE A 36 13.07 -5.76 14.07
N PHE A 37 12.48 -6.18 15.18
CA PHE A 37 13.18 -6.45 16.42
C PHE A 37 12.95 -7.88 16.86
N THR A 38 14.01 -8.56 17.30
CA THR A 38 13.92 -9.93 17.82
C THR A 38 14.77 -10.13 19.05
N GLN A 39 14.38 -11.09 19.87
CA GLN A 39 15.13 -11.50 21.04
C GLN A 39 15.29 -13.02 21.06
N GLN A 40 16.51 -13.48 21.32
CA GLN A 40 16.79 -14.91 21.37
C GLN A 40 15.94 -15.59 22.44
N GLY A 41 15.27 -16.69 22.06
CA GLY A 41 14.40 -17.45 22.96
C GLY A 41 12.96 -16.92 23.07
N GLN A 42 12.61 -15.86 22.33
CA GLN A 42 11.25 -15.36 22.22
C GLN A 42 10.60 -15.79 20.89
N VAL A 43 9.27 -15.75 20.86
CA VAL A 43 8.45 -16.09 19.68
C VAL A 43 7.82 -14.83 19.09
N ALA A 44 7.35 -14.91 17.85
CA ALA A 44 6.61 -13.84 17.19
C ALA A 44 5.46 -13.33 18.07
N GLY A 45 5.31 -12.01 18.16
CA GLY A 45 4.29 -11.37 19.00
C GLY A 45 4.66 -11.21 20.49
N ALA A 46 5.80 -11.72 20.94
CA ALA A 46 6.28 -11.49 22.30
C ALA A 46 6.71 -10.02 22.51
N ALA A 47 6.52 -9.50 23.72
CA ALA A 47 7.07 -8.20 24.09
C ALA A 47 8.60 -8.28 24.18
N VAL A 48 9.28 -7.33 23.56
CA VAL A 48 10.73 -7.11 23.62
C VAL A 48 11.01 -5.72 24.21
N LEU A 49 12.27 -5.30 24.20
CA LEU A 49 12.72 -4.09 24.90
C LEU A 49 11.88 -2.86 24.55
N GLY A 50 11.58 -2.06 25.58
CA GLY A 50 10.97 -0.74 25.42
C GLY A 50 9.50 -0.75 25.00
N GLY A 51 8.80 -1.86 25.23
CA GLY A 51 7.39 -2.01 24.87
C GLY A 51 7.17 -2.32 23.39
N LEU A 52 8.22 -2.73 22.67
CA LEU A 52 8.13 -3.17 21.29
C LEU A 52 7.67 -4.63 21.23
N THR A 53 7.20 -5.05 20.06
CA THR A 53 6.72 -6.41 19.84
C THR A 53 7.59 -7.11 18.80
N GLN A 54 8.06 -8.31 19.12
CA GLN A 54 8.85 -9.13 18.20
C GLN A 54 8.09 -9.41 16.90
N GLY A 55 8.78 -9.28 15.77
CA GLY A 55 8.21 -9.50 14.45
C GLY A 55 7.36 -8.35 13.91
N THR A 56 7.09 -7.32 14.72
CA THR A 56 6.38 -6.14 14.23
C THR A 56 7.32 -5.29 13.37
N THR A 57 6.84 -4.91 12.19
CA THR A 57 7.55 -3.98 11.30
C THR A 57 7.35 -2.55 11.76
N TYR A 58 8.46 -1.87 11.98
CA TYR A 58 8.55 -0.42 12.20
C TYR A 58 9.40 0.20 11.09
N TYR A 59 9.64 1.52 11.16
CA TYR A 59 10.49 2.25 10.22
C TYR A 59 11.53 3.08 10.97
N ILE A 60 12.77 3.15 10.46
CA ILE A 60 13.79 4.04 11.03
C ILE A 60 13.37 5.49 10.78
N LYS A 61 12.93 6.20 11.82
CA LYS A 61 12.47 7.58 11.69
C LYS A 61 13.64 8.54 11.53
N GLN A 62 14.67 8.39 12.35
CA GLN A 62 15.81 9.29 12.36
C GLN A 62 17.01 8.63 13.03
N ILE A 63 18.19 8.80 12.43
CA ILE A 63 19.48 8.46 13.05
C ILE A 63 19.97 9.71 13.79
N LEU A 64 20.14 9.60 15.11
CA LEU A 64 20.52 10.71 16.00
C LEU A 64 22.04 10.82 16.17
N SER A 65 22.73 9.68 16.14
CA SER A 65 24.19 9.58 16.26
C SER A 65 24.67 8.22 15.74
N SER A 66 25.96 7.93 15.87
CA SER A 66 26.55 6.65 15.48
C SER A 66 26.05 5.44 16.28
N THR A 67 25.32 5.66 17.38
CA THR A 67 24.82 4.60 18.28
C THR A 67 23.36 4.79 18.68
N GLN A 68 22.66 5.79 18.14
CA GLN A 68 21.31 6.14 18.59
C GLN A 68 20.39 6.48 17.42
N PHE A 69 19.16 5.98 17.48
CA PHE A 69 18.12 6.25 16.49
C PHE A 69 16.73 6.22 17.12
N THR A 70 15.73 6.64 16.34
CA THR A 70 14.30 6.56 16.68
C THR A 70 13.54 5.84 15.58
N ILE A 71 12.35 5.35 15.89
CA ILE A 71 11.49 4.61 14.96
C ILE A 71 10.09 5.21 14.85
N GLY A 72 9.40 4.92 13.75
CA GLY A 72 8.02 5.28 13.46
C GLY A 72 7.15 4.05 13.15
N LEU A 73 5.82 4.22 13.22
CA LEU A 73 4.86 3.19 12.79
C LEU A 73 4.70 3.15 11.27
N THR A 74 4.97 4.26 10.58
CA THR A 74 4.90 4.42 9.14
C THR A 74 6.21 4.96 8.58
N ARG A 75 6.38 4.83 7.27
CA ARG A 75 7.51 5.39 6.52
C ARG A 75 7.46 6.92 6.61
N ASN A 76 8.60 7.57 6.86
CA ASN A 76 8.71 9.00 7.20
C ASN A 76 7.77 9.49 8.32
N ALA A 77 7.46 8.66 9.31
CA ALA A 77 6.61 9.07 10.41
C ALA A 77 7.05 10.41 11.04
N GLY A 78 6.12 11.38 11.13
CA GLY A 78 6.37 12.66 11.78
C GLY A 78 6.64 12.54 13.29
N THR A 79 6.07 11.52 13.94
CA THR A 79 6.21 11.24 15.37
C THR A 79 6.91 9.91 15.61
N ALA A 80 7.75 9.85 16.66
CA ALA A 80 8.40 8.60 17.07
C ALA A 80 7.42 7.68 17.81
N VAL A 81 7.66 6.37 17.75
CA VAL A 81 6.99 5.39 18.61
C VAL A 81 7.30 5.70 20.08
N THR A 82 6.28 5.73 20.93
CA THR A 82 6.47 5.87 22.38
C THR A 82 7.12 4.60 22.94
N LEU A 83 8.27 4.75 23.62
CA LEU A 83 8.98 3.63 24.25
C LEU A 83 8.86 3.68 25.78
N THR A 84 9.12 2.57 26.44
CA THR A 84 9.42 2.51 27.88
C THR A 84 10.93 2.44 28.13
N ASP A 85 11.37 2.83 29.33
CA ASP A 85 12.77 2.63 29.74
C ASP A 85 13.03 1.13 29.94
N ASP A 86 14.04 0.61 29.25
CA ASP A 86 14.41 -0.80 29.33
C ASP A 86 15.89 -1.01 28.96
N THR A 87 16.48 -2.10 29.45
CA THR A 87 17.88 -2.48 29.22
C THR A 87 18.00 -3.97 28.95
N GLY A 88 18.82 -4.37 27.98
CA GLY A 88 18.98 -5.79 27.62
C GLY A 88 19.77 -5.97 26.34
N ILE A 89 19.51 -7.06 25.62
CA ILE A 89 20.04 -7.27 24.26
C ILE A 89 18.86 -7.63 23.37
N MET A 90 18.71 -6.87 22.28
CA MET A 90 17.69 -7.09 21.26
C MET A 90 18.34 -6.93 19.88
N ASN A 91 18.10 -7.89 19.01
CA ASN A 91 18.55 -7.81 17.63
C ASN A 91 17.70 -6.80 16.87
N VAL A 92 18.36 -6.01 16.03
CA VAL A 92 17.75 -5.03 15.13
C VAL A 92 18.09 -5.43 13.71
N THR A 93 17.08 -5.57 12.86
CA THR A 93 17.28 -5.99 11.47
C THR A 93 16.46 -5.11 10.54
N GLN A 94 17.12 -4.53 9.52
CA GLN A 94 16.51 -3.50 8.65
C GLN A 94 15.40 -4.03 7.71
N TRP A 95 15.17 -5.33 7.63
CA TRP A 95 14.03 -5.89 6.91
C TRP A 95 13.81 -7.33 7.32
N GLU A 96 12.60 -7.82 7.10
CA GLU A 96 12.31 -9.25 7.12
C GLU A 96 12.76 -9.91 5.81
N GLN A 97 13.37 -11.07 5.90
CA GLN A 97 13.89 -11.87 4.81
C GLN A 97 12.97 -13.07 4.59
N HIS A 98 12.56 -13.28 3.35
CA HIS A 98 11.72 -14.41 2.97
C HIS A 98 12.36 -15.29 1.89
N ASP A 99 13.45 -14.82 1.27
CA ASP A 99 14.17 -15.55 0.23
C ASP A 99 15.53 -16.03 0.76
N VAL A 100 15.65 -17.34 0.94
CA VAL A 100 16.89 -17.99 1.34
C VAL A 100 18.02 -17.81 0.31
N GLN A 101 17.70 -17.54 -0.96
CA GLN A 101 18.70 -17.28 -2.00
C GLN A 101 19.39 -15.92 -1.82
N ARG A 102 18.79 -15.02 -1.03
CA ARG A 102 19.35 -13.72 -0.64
C ARG A 102 20.22 -13.79 0.63
N LEU A 103 20.51 -15.00 1.11
CA LEU A 103 21.45 -15.22 2.22
C LEU A 103 22.79 -15.76 1.73
N TRP A 104 23.86 -15.17 2.26
CA TRP A 104 25.21 -15.72 2.15
C TRP A 104 25.70 -16.14 3.53
N VAL A 105 25.69 -17.45 3.79
CA VAL A 105 26.10 -18.00 5.09
C VAL A 105 27.39 -18.80 4.92
N THR A 106 28.38 -18.50 5.76
CA THR A 106 29.61 -19.28 5.87
C THR A 106 29.80 -19.82 7.28
N VAL A 107 30.26 -21.06 7.39
CA VAL A 107 30.68 -21.68 8.65
C VAL A 107 32.18 -21.96 8.55
N ASN A 108 32.97 -21.39 9.44
CA ASN A 108 34.44 -21.49 9.42
C ASN A 108 35.04 -21.12 8.04
N GLY A 109 34.47 -20.12 7.37
CA GLY A 109 34.90 -19.65 6.05
C GLY A 109 34.34 -20.45 4.86
N TYR A 110 33.70 -21.60 5.08
CA TYR A 110 33.09 -22.39 4.02
C TYR A 110 31.65 -21.97 3.77
N ARG A 111 31.33 -21.62 2.52
CA ARG A 111 29.97 -21.25 2.12
C ARG A 111 29.04 -22.45 2.21
N LEU A 112 27.90 -22.27 2.88
CA LEU A 112 26.81 -23.23 2.86
C LEU A 112 25.94 -23.04 1.62
N PRO A 113 25.50 -24.12 0.95
CA PRO A 113 24.52 -24.02 -0.11
C PRO A 113 23.16 -23.62 0.47
N SER A 114 22.36 -22.89 -0.32
CA SER A 114 21.00 -22.46 0.09
C SER A 114 20.08 -23.63 0.47
N SER A 115 20.30 -24.83 -0.09
CA SER A 115 19.57 -26.05 0.29
C SER A 115 19.75 -26.45 1.76
N LYS A 116 20.82 -25.97 2.41
CA LYS A 116 21.14 -26.19 3.83
C LYS A 116 20.66 -25.07 4.75
N LEU A 117 19.93 -24.10 4.22
CA LEU A 117 19.41 -22.96 4.96
C LEU A 117 17.89 -22.95 4.89
N ARG A 118 17.23 -22.51 5.96
CA ARG A 118 15.82 -22.10 5.94
C ARG A 118 15.71 -20.78 6.67
N VAL A 119 14.86 -19.90 6.16
CA VAL A 119 14.51 -18.65 6.83
C VAL A 119 13.09 -18.83 7.35
N GLY A 120 12.93 -18.65 8.66
CA GLY A 120 11.64 -18.64 9.34
C GLY A 120 11.10 -17.22 9.49
N GLU A 121 10.03 -17.11 10.27
CA GLU A 121 9.50 -15.81 10.71
C GLU A 121 10.57 -15.03 11.50
N ASP A 122 10.42 -13.71 11.52
CA ASP A 122 11.27 -12.81 12.31
C ASP A 122 12.78 -12.92 12.00
N ASN A 123 13.15 -13.36 10.80
CA ASN A 123 14.54 -13.61 10.40
C ASN A 123 15.27 -14.70 11.20
N GLU A 124 14.57 -15.67 11.78
CA GLU A 124 15.22 -16.86 12.31
C GLU A 124 15.84 -17.68 11.17
N VAL A 125 17.10 -18.06 11.29
CA VAL A 125 17.81 -18.86 10.28
C VAL A 125 18.12 -20.23 10.84
N SER A 126 17.52 -21.25 10.22
CA SER A 126 17.87 -22.64 10.48
C SER A 126 19.02 -23.08 9.57
N ILE A 127 20.12 -23.52 10.19
CA ILE A 127 21.29 -24.06 9.50
C ILE A 127 21.27 -25.60 9.62
N LEU A 128 21.18 -26.30 8.49
CA LEU A 128 21.07 -27.77 8.38
C LEU A 128 22.44 -28.46 8.26
N THR A 129 23.43 -27.89 8.94
CA THR A 129 24.79 -28.40 9.09
C THR A 129 25.11 -28.40 10.58
N GLU A 130 25.94 -29.33 11.03
CA GLU A 130 26.39 -29.37 12.42
C GLU A 130 27.20 -28.11 12.75
N ILE A 131 26.84 -27.43 13.83
CA ILE A 131 27.55 -26.29 14.39
C ILE A 131 28.00 -26.65 15.80
N SER A 132 29.30 -26.60 16.04
CA SER A 132 29.93 -26.88 17.32
C SER A 132 30.31 -25.58 18.04
N PRO A 133 30.41 -25.61 19.39
CA PRO A 133 30.97 -24.49 20.14
C PRO A 133 32.36 -24.11 19.62
N GLY A 134 32.56 -22.84 19.27
CA GLY A 134 33.81 -22.34 18.69
C GLY A 134 33.77 -22.14 17.17
N ASP A 135 32.75 -22.67 16.48
CA ASP A 135 32.56 -22.39 15.06
C ASP A 135 32.19 -20.93 14.81
N VAL A 136 32.73 -20.36 13.74
CA VAL A 136 32.44 -18.99 13.31
C VAL A 136 31.39 -19.03 12.21
N VAL A 137 30.19 -18.54 12.54
CA VAL A 137 29.08 -18.39 11.59
C VAL A 137 28.98 -16.92 11.18
N ILE A 138 29.13 -16.67 9.88
CA ILE A 138 28.94 -15.34 9.29
C ILE A 138 27.76 -15.42 8.35
N MET A 139 26.79 -14.52 8.54
CA MET A 139 25.60 -14.40 7.70
C MET A 139 25.56 -13.01 7.11
N THR A 140 25.59 -12.92 5.79
CA THR A 140 25.32 -11.67 5.06
C THR A 140 23.91 -11.76 4.51
N ASN A 141 23.06 -10.84 4.97
CA ASN A 141 21.70 -10.69 4.49
C ASN A 141 21.69 -9.67 3.36
N MET A 142 21.25 -10.09 2.19
CA MET A 142 20.97 -9.16 1.10
C MET A 142 19.52 -8.71 1.22
N ILE A 143 19.23 -7.54 0.67
CA ILE A 143 17.86 -7.10 0.55
C ILE A 143 16.98 -8.15 -0.16
N PRO A 144 15.76 -8.45 0.33
CA PRO A 144 14.87 -9.49 -0.23
C PRO A 144 14.46 -9.17 -1.68
N ASN A 145 14.28 -7.89 -2.00
CA ASN A 145 13.83 -7.41 -3.30
C ASN A 145 14.94 -6.60 -3.99
N ALA A 146 14.91 -6.46 -5.31
CA ALA A 146 15.93 -5.69 -6.03
C ALA A 146 15.98 -4.20 -5.60
N THR A 147 14.87 -3.70 -5.07
CA THR A 147 14.63 -2.31 -4.68
C THR A 147 13.68 -2.29 -3.48
N PRO A 148 14.14 -1.95 -2.26
CA PRO A 148 13.25 -1.77 -1.12
C PRO A 148 12.42 -0.53 -1.38
N ASP A 149 11.14 -0.56 -1.01
CA ASP A 149 10.24 0.58 -1.15
C ASP A 149 10.25 1.19 -2.56
N GLU A 150 10.12 0.32 -3.56
CA GLU A 150 10.05 0.73 -4.96
C GLU A 150 8.78 1.53 -5.24
N GLU A 151 8.97 2.73 -5.78
CA GLU A 151 7.90 3.52 -6.36
C GLU A 151 7.62 3.01 -7.78
N ILE A 152 6.54 2.26 -7.92
CA ILE A 152 6.10 1.74 -9.22
C ILE A 152 4.98 2.61 -9.76
N TYR A 153 4.97 2.79 -11.07
CA TYR A 153 3.85 3.35 -11.82
C TYR A 153 3.46 2.43 -12.98
N LEU A 154 2.19 2.48 -13.34
CA LEU A 154 1.66 1.90 -14.56
C LEU A 154 1.64 2.98 -15.62
N ASN A 155 2.18 2.66 -16.79
CA ASN A 155 2.07 3.49 -17.97
C ASN A 155 1.20 2.77 -18.99
N ALA A 156 0.12 3.41 -19.42
CA ALA A 156 -0.77 2.88 -20.44
C ALA A 156 -0.92 3.88 -21.58
N VAL A 157 -0.81 3.39 -22.81
CA VAL A 157 -1.06 4.17 -24.03
C VAL A 157 -2.26 3.54 -24.73
N ASN A 158 -3.28 4.33 -25.03
CA ASN A 158 -4.47 3.85 -25.71
C ASN A 158 -4.26 3.77 -27.23
N THR A 159 -5.28 3.29 -27.95
CA THR A 159 -5.21 3.12 -29.43
C THR A 159 -5.12 4.45 -30.19
N THR A 160 -5.44 5.58 -29.57
CA THR A 160 -5.28 6.92 -30.14
C THR A 160 -3.91 7.55 -29.82
N GLY A 161 -3.06 6.85 -29.06
CA GLY A 161 -1.73 7.32 -28.67
C GLY A 161 -1.72 8.21 -27.43
N GLU A 162 -2.84 8.35 -26.73
CA GLU A 162 -2.89 9.11 -25.48
C GLU A 162 -2.32 8.28 -24.33
N GLN A 163 -1.44 8.91 -23.56
CA GLN A 163 -0.77 8.30 -22.43
C GLN A 163 -1.55 8.55 -21.14
N SER A 164 -1.52 7.58 -20.25
CA SER A 164 -2.05 7.67 -18.89
C SER A 164 -1.09 7.01 -17.93
N ILE A 165 -0.83 7.69 -16.82
CA ILE A 165 0.10 7.22 -15.80
C ILE A 165 -0.66 7.06 -14.49
N TYR A 166 -0.52 5.90 -13.87
CA TYR A 166 -1.11 5.60 -12.58
C TYR A 166 -0.04 5.19 -11.59
N ARG A 167 -0.15 5.58 -10.32
CA ARG A 167 0.72 5.04 -9.27
C ARG A 167 0.30 3.61 -8.92
N ALA A 168 1.27 2.76 -8.60
CA ALA A 168 1.10 1.34 -8.27
C ALA A 168 1.70 1.01 -6.89
N ASN A 169 1.58 1.95 -5.96
CA ASN A 169 2.07 1.80 -4.59
C ASN A 169 1.17 0.85 -3.76
N VAL A 170 1.57 0.62 -2.51
CA VAL A 170 0.85 -0.25 -1.56
C VAL A 170 -0.57 0.22 -1.22
N GLN A 171 -0.91 1.49 -1.46
CA GLN A 171 -2.26 2.03 -1.25
C GLN A 171 -3.19 1.76 -2.42
N ALA A 172 -2.65 1.73 -3.65
CA ALA A 172 -3.41 1.57 -4.90
C ALA A 172 -3.50 0.12 -5.41
N ARG A 173 -3.06 -0.86 -4.60
CA ARG A 173 -3.04 -2.28 -5.00
C ARG A 173 -3.61 -3.22 -3.94
N THR A 174 -4.09 -4.36 -4.42
CA THR A 174 -4.50 -5.53 -3.64
C THR A 174 -4.02 -6.79 -4.36
N TRP A 175 -4.46 -7.97 -3.94
CA TRP A 175 -4.13 -9.23 -4.60
C TRP A 175 -5.38 -10.06 -4.87
N LEU A 176 -5.28 -10.98 -5.82
CA LEU A 176 -6.32 -11.97 -6.05
C LEU A 176 -6.41 -12.96 -4.89
N SER A 177 -7.60 -13.12 -4.31
CA SER A 177 -7.87 -14.16 -3.32
C SER A 177 -8.31 -15.48 -3.97
N GLN A 178 -8.64 -15.47 -5.25
CA GLN A 178 -8.91 -16.65 -6.08
C GLN A 178 -8.33 -16.49 -7.50
N PRO A 179 -7.95 -17.59 -8.17
CA PRO A 179 -7.50 -17.52 -9.56
C PRO A 179 -8.64 -17.11 -10.51
N ILE A 180 -8.27 -16.50 -11.64
CA ILE A 180 -9.20 -16.11 -12.71
C ILE A 180 -9.06 -17.08 -13.89
N PHE A 181 -10.20 -17.55 -14.40
CA PHE A 181 -10.34 -18.38 -15.58
C PHE A 181 -11.13 -17.63 -16.68
N PRO A 182 -11.17 -18.13 -17.92
CA PRO A 182 -11.86 -17.44 -19.02
C PRO A 182 -13.36 -17.23 -18.78
N LEU A 183 -13.98 -18.10 -17.98
CA LEU A 183 -15.41 -18.07 -17.66
C LEU A 183 -15.72 -17.48 -16.26
N SER A 184 -14.71 -16.94 -15.57
CA SER A 184 -14.94 -16.28 -14.27
C SER A 184 -15.88 -15.09 -14.44
N GLN A 185 -16.98 -15.07 -13.67
CA GLN A 185 -17.95 -13.98 -13.64
C GLN A 185 -17.78 -13.05 -12.42
N VAL A 186 -16.97 -13.49 -11.46
CA VAL A 186 -16.67 -12.77 -10.22
C VAL A 186 -15.16 -12.81 -10.01
N ILE A 187 -14.58 -11.68 -9.61
CA ILE A 187 -13.19 -11.58 -9.19
C ILE A 187 -13.20 -11.29 -7.69
N TYR A 188 -12.52 -12.16 -6.94
CA TYR A 188 -12.32 -11.97 -5.50
C TYR A 188 -10.93 -11.39 -5.26
N VAL A 189 -10.89 -10.29 -4.50
CA VAL A 189 -9.67 -9.59 -4.13
C VAL A 189 -9.43 -9.69 -2.62
N GLY A 190 -8.23 -9.31 -2.17
CA GLY A 190 -7.91 -9.26 -0.74
C GLY A 190 -8.69 -8.15 -0.01
N ASP A 191 -8.89 -7.02 -0.68
CA ASP A 191 -9.59 -5.84 -0.14
C ASP A 191 -10.13 -5.00 -1.30
N VAL A 192 -11.45 -4.91 -1.42
CA VAL A 192 -12.09 -4.16 -2.52
C VAL A 192 -12.03 -2.65 -2.33
N THR A 193 -11.76 -2.18 -1.11
CA THR A 193 -11.55 -0.74 -0.82
C THR A 193 -10.24 -0.21 -1.39
N ARG A 194 -9.30 -1.09 -1.75
CA ARG A 194 -8.06 -0.72 -2.47
C ARG A 194 -8.26 -0.48 -3.97
N VAL A 195 -9.42 -0.89 -4.50
CA VAL A 195 -9.76 -0.77 -5.92
C VAL A 195 -10.99 0.08 -6.18
N THR A 196 -11.49 0.75 -5.13
CA THR A 196 -12.62 1.66 -5.17
C THR A 196 -12.32 2.91 -4.34
N ASP A 197 -13.05 3.99 -4.59
CA ASP A 197 -12.99 5.20 -3.77
C ASP A 197 -14.41 5.73 -3.49
N ASN A 198 -14.58 6.49 -2.41
CA ASN A 198 -15.84 7.11 -2.04
C ASN A 198 -15.68 8.63 -2.03
N VAL A 199 -16.35 9.30 -2.97
CA VAL A 199 -16.47 10.76 -2.99
C VAL A 199 -17.73 11.17 -2.25
N ILE A 200 -17.56 11.79 -1.09
CA ILE A 200 -18.67 12.29 -0.27
C ILE A 200 -18.88 13.78 -0.57
N GLN A 201 -20.09 14.14 -0.96
CA GLN A 201 -20.52 15.53 -1.11
C GLN A 201 -21.74 15.81 -0.23
N ASN A 202 -21.71 16.95 0.47
CA ASN A 202 -22.85 17.42 1.26
C ASN A 202 -23.48 18.60 0.53
N VAL A 203 -24.77 18.50 0.24
CA VAL A 203 -25.50 19.48 -0.59
C VAL A 203 -26.84 19.79 0.06
N ILE A 204 -27.29 21.04 -0.05
CA ILE A 204 -28.67 21.40 0.28
C ILE A 204 -29.55 21.14 -0.94
N ALA A 205 -30.62 20.37 -0.76
CA ALA A 205 -31.57 20.02 -1.81
C ALA A 205 -32.10 21.31 -2.49
N PRO A 206 -31.93 21.46 -3.81
CA PRO A 206 -32.39 22.64 -4.53
C PRO A 206 -33.91 22.70 -4.59
N SER A 207 -34.48 23.75 -5.18
CA SER A 207 -35.90 23.71 -5.55
C SER A 207 -36.12 22.76 -6.73
N PRO A 208 -37.14 21.88 -6.70
CA PRO A 208 -37.41 20.98 -7.80
C PRO A 208 -37.92 21.75 -9.02
N VAL A 209 -37.51 21.31 -10.21
CA VAL A 209 -38.02 21.81 -11.49
C VAL A 209 -38.62 20.62 -12.22
N ASN A 210 -39.89 20.71 -12.64
CA ASN A 210 -40.63 19.60 -13.24
C ASN A 210 -40.58 18.31 -12.39
N ASN A 211 -40.78 18.44 -11.07
CA ASN A 211 -40.74 17.34 -10.08
C ASN A 211 -39.37 16.62 -9.99
N LEU A 212 -38.28 17.30 -10.37
CA LEU A 212 -36.93 16.75 -10.26
C LEU A 212 -36.00 17.72 -9.52
N TYR A 213 -35.27 17.19 -8.54
CA TYR A 213 -34.11 17.85 -7.95
C TYR A 213 -32.89 17.49 -8.79
N SER A 214 -32.18 18.49 -9.32
CA SER A 214 -30.97 18.30 -10.12
C SER A 214 -29.74 18.76 -9.35
N ILE A 215 -28.83 17.83 -9.06
CA ILE A 215 -27.64 18.08 -8.24
C ILE A 215 -26.41 17.62 -9.02
N GLY A 216 -25.46 18.52 -9.27
CA GLY A 216 -24.18 18.14 -9.86
C GLY A 216 -23.39 17.23 -8.92
N LEU A 217 -22.78 16.18 -9.46
CA LEU A 217 -21.88 15.30 -8.72
C LEU A 217 -20.42 15.76 -8.91
N THR A 218 -19.64 15.75 -7.83
CA THR A 218 -18.19 16.00 -7.89
C THR A 218 -17.37 14.79 -8.35
N ALA A 219 -18.00 13.62 -8.41
CA ALA A 219 -17.35 12.37 -8.79
C ALA A 219 -16.96 12.32 -10.28
N ASP A 220 -15.95 11.52 -10.60
CA ASP A 220 -15.52 11.27 -11.97
C ASP A 220 -16.52 10.35 -12.70
N LYS A 221 -17.21 10.93 -13.67
CA LYS A 221 -18.19 10.23 -14.51
C LYS A 221 -17.65 8.98 -15.21
N ASN A 222 -16.35 8.91 -15.49
CA ASN A 222 -15.77 7.82 -16.29
C ASN A 222 -15.61 6.55 -15.47
N ILE A 223 -15.49 6.70 -14.15
CA ILE A 223 -15.27 5.60 -13.21
C ILE A 223 -16.37 5.50 -12.14
N LEU A 224 -17.39 6.34 -12.19
CA LEU A 224 -18.56 6.26 -11.32
C LEU A 224 -19.26 4.90 -11.49
N SER A 225 -19.36 4.15 -10.39
CA SER A 225 -19.98 2.82 -10.36
C SER A 225 -21.23 2.76 -9.47
N GLY A 226 -21.46 3.76 -8.62
CA GLY A 226 -22.70 3.84 -7.83
C GLY A 226 -22.89 5.17 -7.12
N VAL A 227 -24.12 5.44 -6.68
CA VAL A 227 -24.47 6.60 -5.84
C VAL A 227 -25.44 6.17 -4.75
N THR A 228 -25.19 6.60 -3.52
CA THR A 228 -26.10 6.47 -2.39
C THR A 228 -26.42 7.85 -1.83
N VAL A 229 -27.70 8.12 -1.57
CA VAL A 229 -28.16 9.42 -1.08
C VAL A 229 -28.79 9.26 0.30
N LEU A 230 -28.20 9.90 1.32
CA LEU A 230 -28.76 10.01 2.66
C LEU A 230 -29.32 11.42 2.84
N ASN A 231 -30.60 11.53 3.16
CA ASN A 231 -31.18 12.77 3.63
C ASN A 231 -30.91 12.90 5.13
N ASN A 232 -29.95 13.76 5.51
CA ASN A 232 -29.58 13.99 6.90
C ASN A 232 -30.67 14.72 7.70
N THR A 233 -31.56 15.47 7.03
CA THR A 233 -32.69 16.13 7.70
C THR A 233 -33.71 15.11 8.20
N THR A 234 -34.03 14.12 7.37
CA THR A 234 -35.04 13.09 7.70
C THR A 234 -34.43 11.83 8.32
N GLY A 235 -33.11 11.63 8.17
CA GLY A 235 -32.38 10.43 8.58
C GLY A 235 -32.55 9.24 7.64
N ASN A 236 -33.22 9.41 6.50
CA ASN A 236 -33.55 8.33 5.57
C ASN A 236 -32.57 8.26 4.40
N THR A 237 -32.08 7.06 4.10
CA THR A 237 -31.44 6.76 2.82
C THR A 237 -32.52 6.62 1.75
N LEU A 238 -32.36 7.33 0.65
CA LEU A 238 -33.28 7.25 -0.48
C LEU A 238 -33.14 5.90 -1.19
N ASP A 239 -34.26 5.37 -1.67
CA ASP A 239 -34.27 4.15 -2.47
C ASP A 239 -33.65 4.42 -3.85
N THR A 240 -32.91 3.46 -4.38
CA THR A 240 -32.25 3.57 -5.69
C THR A 240 -33.23 3.82 -6.84
N ASP A 241 -34.49 3.43 -6.70
CA ASP A 241 -35.52 3.68 -7.72
C ASP A 241 -36.02 5.14 -7.74
N THR A 242 -35.64 5.95 -6.74
CA THR A 242 -36.09 7.35 -6.62
C THR A 242 -35.19 8.34 -7.33
N TYR A 243 -34.00 7.91 -7.77
CA TYR A 243 -33.03 8.77 -8.42
C TYR A 243 -32.24 8.07 -9.52
N GLU A 244 -31.71 8.87 -10.44
CA GLU A 244 -30.81 8.41 -11.49
C GLU A 244 -29.64 9.38 -11.66
N VAL A 245 -28.54 8.90 -12.22
CA VAL A 245 -27.42 9.74 -12.62
C VAL A 245 -27.44 9.89 -14.14
N VAL A 246 -27.51 11.13 -14.61
CA VAL A 246 -27.49 11.48 -16.03
C VAL A 246 -26.27 12.34 -16.30
N VAL A 247 -25.59 12.11 -17.42
CA VAL A 247 -24.50 12.98 -17.86
C VAL A 247 -25.07 14.08 -18.75
N GLU A 248 -24.99 15.33 -18.30
CA GLU A 248 -25.38 16.51 -19.09
C GLU A 248 -24.20 17.47 -19.19
N ASN A 249 -23.94 17.99 -20.39
CA ASN A 249 -22.82 18.91 -20.65
C ASN A 249 -21.47 18.43 -20.07
N LEU A 250 -21.19 17.12 -20.20
CA LEU A 250 -19.99 16.45 -19.70
C LEU A 250 -19.87 16.32 -18.17
N SER A 251 -20.87 16.73 -17.40
CA SER A 251 -20.91 16.59 -15.94
C SER A 251 -21.94 15.55 -15.50
N PRO A 252 -21.63 14.69 -14.51
CA PRO A 252 -22.62 13.82 -13.91
C PRO A 252 -23.58 14.62 -13.04
N ILE A 253 -24.89 14.46 -13.28
CA ILE A 253 -25.97 15.10 -12.54
C ILE A 253 -26.85 14.02 -11.92
N LEU A 254 -27.02 14.07 -10.61
CA LEU A 254 -28.00 13.28 -9.88
C LEU A 254 -29.37 13.95 -10.02
N LYS A 255 -30.32 13.20 -10.57
CA LYS A 255 -31.73 13.59 -10.68
C LYS A 255 -32.53 12.77 -9.67
N ILE A 256 -33.13 13.45 -8.70
CA ILE A 256 -34.00 12.83 -7.69
C ILE A 256 -35.44 13.20 -8.02
N THR A 257 -36.31 12.19 -8.11
CA THR A 257 -37.75 12.41 -8.27
C THR A 257 -38.33 13.03 -7.00
N ASP A 258 -39.23 14.00 -7.14
CA ASP A 258 -39.89 14.62 -5.99
C ASP A 258 -40.83 13.62 -5.29
N GLY A 259 -40.83 13.66 -3.96
CA GLY A 259 -41.53 12.67 -3.13
C GLY A 259 -41.37 12.93 -1.63
N SER A 260 -42.02 12.12 -0.79
CA SER A 260 -42.04 12.32 0.67
C SER A 260 -40.68 12.16 1.38
N TYR A 261 -39.67 11.66 0.66
CA TYR A 261 -38.32 11.39 1.16
C TYR A 261 -37.35 12.57 0.98
N ILE A 262 -37.77 13.63 0.29
CA ILE A 262 -36.96 14.81 0.02
C ILE A 262 -37.81 16.08 0.01
N SER A 263 -37.25 17.18 0.48
CA SER A 263 -37.85 18.51 0.36
C SER A 263 -36.77 19.54 0.03
N ALA A 264 -37.15 20.60 -0.69
CA ALA A 264 -36.26 21.72 -0.96
C ALA A 264 -35.73 22.30 0.37
N GLY A 265 -34.40 22.45 0.48
CA GLY A 265 -33.74 22.88 1.72
C GLY A 265 -33.22 21.75 2.62
N ASP A 266 -33.52 20.48 2.31
CA ASP A 266 -32.98 19.35 3.06
C ASP A 266 -31.45 19.22 2.93
N SER A 267 -30.78 18.79 4.00
CA SER A 267 -29.36 18.47 3.97
C SER A 267 -29.16 17.04 3.46
N LEU A 268 -28.48 16.90 2.33
CA LEU A 268 -28.18 15.61 1.71
C LEU A 268 -26.70 15.29 1.84
N LYS A 269 -26.39 14.05 2.25
CA LYS A 269 -25.08 13.43 2.10
C LYS A 269 -25.15 12.45 0.92
N ILE A 270 -24.45 12.79 -0.15
CA ILE A 270 -24.37 11.96 -1.35
C ILE A 270 -22.99 11.29 -1.34
N THR A 271 -22.97 9.97 -1.39
CA THR A 271 -21.75 9.17 -1.49
C THR A 271 -21.70 8.58 -2.90
N SER A 272 -20.74 9.02 -3.70
CA SER A 272 -20.45 8.49 -5.01
C SER A 272 -19.33 7.47 -4.92
N LEU A 273 -19.59 6.27 -5.41
CA LEU A 273 -18.62 5.17 -5.47
C LEU A 273 -17.90 5.22 -6.81
N GLU A 274 -16.58 5.34 -6.76
CA GLU A 274 -15.69 5.36 -7.92
C GLU A 274 -14.89 4.06 -8.01
N GLY A 275 -14.59 3.65 -9.23
CA GLY A 275 -13.86 2.43 -9.56
C GLY A 275 -14.71 1.49 -10.40
N ASN A 276 -14.24 1.22 -11.62
CA ASN A 276 -14.88 0.30 -12.56
C ASN A 276 -13.88 -0.46 -13.46
N VAL A 277 -12.56 -0.30 -13.27
CA VAL A 277 -11.52 -1.00 -14.03
C VAL A 277 -10.44 -1.53 -13.09
N LEU A 278 -10.10 -2.80 -13.25
CA LEU A 278 -8.92 -3.44 -12.66
C LEU A 278 -7.84 -3.63 -13.71
N TYR A 279 -6.57 -3.50 -13.32
CA TYR A 279 -5.43 -3.94 -14.11
C TYR A 279 -4.76 -5.14 -13.43
N ILE A 280 -4.72 -6.28 -14.12
CA ILE A 280 -4.25 -7.57 -13.58
C ILE A 280 -3.47 -8.31 -14.66
N ASN A 281 -2.19 -8.58 -14.41
CA ASN A 281 -1.34 -9.38 -15.30
C ASN A 281 -1.37 -8.95 -16.79
N GLY A 282 -1.33 -7.65 -17.06
CA GLY A 282 -1.39 -7.11 -18.42
C GLY A 282 -2.79 -6.96 -19.01
N GLU A 283 -3.83 -7.38 -18.29
CA GLU A 283 -5.22 -7.26 -18.72
C GLU A 283 -5.94 -6.15 -17.94
N GLN A 284 -6.71 -5.32 -18.64
CA GLN A 284 -7.69 -4.44 -18.04
C GLN A 284 -9.07 -5.11 -18.04
N ILE A 285 -9.70 -5.18 -16.89
CA ILE A 285 -11.01 -5.83 -16.70
C ILE A 285 -11.97 -4.80 -16.12
N LYS A 286 -13.03 -4.49 -16.86
CA LYS A 286 -14.11 -3.63 -16.35
C LYS A 286 -15.06 -4.43 -15.47
N PHE A 287 -15.68 -3.77 -14.51
CA PHE A 287 -16.73 -4.34 -13.65
C PHE A 287 -17.81 -3.30 -13.39
N THR A 288 -19.03 -3.76 -13.10
CA THR A 288 -20.19 -2.88 -12.84
C THR A 288 -20.72 -2.99 -11.42
N THR A 289 -20.35 -4.05 -10.71
CA THR A 289 -20.92 -4.37 -9.41
C THR A 289 -19.80 -4.65 -8.41
N ILE A 290 -19.92 -4.05 -7.22
CA ILE A 290 -18.96 -4.16 -6.12
C ILE A 290 -19.69 -4.79 -4.94
N ASN A 291 -19.03 -5.72 -4.25
CA ASN A 291 -19.51 -6.31 -3.00
C ASN A 291 -18.42 -6.18 -1.93
N PHE A 292 -18.70 -5.35 -0.93
CA PHE A 292 -17.80 -5.08 0.19
C PHE A 292 -17.78 -6.21 1.22
N ASP A 293 -18.86 -6.97 1.38
CA ASP A 293 -18.95 -8.04 2.38
C ASP A 293 -18.04 -9.23 2.05
N ASN A 294 -17.84 -9.51 0.76
CA ASN A 294 -17.03 -10.63 0.31
C ASN A 294 -15.79 -10.22 -0.49
N ASN A 295 -15.45 -8.92 -0.51
CA ASN A 295 -14.33 -8.35 -1.26
C ASN A 295 -14.29 -8.83 -2.73
N SER A 296 -15.37 -8.59 -3.46
CA SER A 296 -15.46 -9.02 -4.86
C SER A 296 -16.06 -7.99 -5.79
N VAL A 297 -15.75 -8.15 -7.08
CA VAL A 297 -16.39 -7.42 -8.18
C VAL A 297 -16.99 -8.38 -9.19
N SER A 298 -18.09 -7.97 -9.83
CA SER A 298 -18.79 -8.75 -10.86
C SER A 298 -19.34 -7.85 -11.98
N GLY A 299 -20.06 -8.44 -12.94
CA GLY A 299 -20.44 -7.74 -14.17
C GLY A 299 -19.22 -7.47 -15.05
N LEU A 300 -18.38 -8.50 -15.21
CA LEU A 300 -17.05 -8.34 -15.78
C LEU A 300 -17.08 -8.20 -17.30
N GLN A 301 -16.30 -7.24 -17.81
CA GLN A 301 -15.91 -7.16 -19.21
C GLN A 301 -14.38 -7.30 -19.29
N ARG A 302 -13.94 -8.50 -19.71
CA ARG A 302 -12.53 -8.90 -19.89
C ARG A 302 -11.92 -8.24 -21.13
N GLY A 303 -10.60 -8.08 -21.15
CA GLY A 303 -9.86 -7.51 -22.29
C GLY A 303 -10.30 -6.09 -22.66
N ALA A 304 -10.68 -5.29 -21.67
CA ALA A 304 -11.10 -3.92 -21.90
C ALA A 304 -9.92 -3.07 -22.41
N ASN A 305 -10.26 -1.93 -23.03
CA ASN A 305 -9.31 -0.93 -23.50
C ASN A 305 -8.17 -1.49 -24.40
N GLY A 306 -8.47 -2.53 -25.17
CA GLY A 306 -7.54 -3.14 -26.13
C GLY A 306 -6.54 -4.12 -25.54
N THR A 307 -6.68 -4.49 -24.26
CA THR A 307 -5.82 -5.50 -23.62
C THR A 307 -6.26 -6.93 -23.99
N GLY A 308 -5.30 -7.85 -24.01
CA GLY A 308 -5.57 -9.26 -24.30
C GLY A 308 -6.15 -10.00 -23.10
N VAL A 309 -7.22 -10.77 -23.32
CA VAL A 309 -7.81 -11.65 -22.29
C VAL A 309 -6.80 -12.75 -21.93
N GLN A 310 -6.46 -12.87 -20.65
CA GLN A 310 -5.59 -13.93 -20.15
C GLN A 310 -6.38 -15.23 -19.95
N GLU A 311 -5.81 -16.35 -20.38
CA GLU A 311 -6.41 -17.69 -20.20
C GLU A 311 -6.40 -18.15 -18.74
N TYR A 312 -5.42 -17.68 -17.97
CA TYR A 312 -5.29 -17.99 -16.55
C TYR A 312 -4.56 -16.86 -15.84
N ILE A 313 -5.08 -16.45 -14.69
CA ILE A 313 -4.38 -15.55 -13.76
C ILE A 313 -4.35 -16.24 -12.40
N ALA A 314 -3.15 -16.37 -11.82
CA ALA A 314 -2.94 -17.09 -10.58
C ALA A 314 -3.53 -16.37 -9.37
N LYS A 315 -3.84 -17.14 -8.32
CA LYS A 315 -4.10 -16.55 -6.99
C LYS A 315 -2.86 -15.78 -6.53
N TYR A 316 -3.06 -14.72 -5.76
CA TYR A 316 -2.04 -13.80 -5.27
C TYR A 316 -1.35 -12.93 -6.33
N THR A 317 -1.80 -12.97 -7.58
CA THR A 317 -1.41 -11.93 -8.55
C THR A 317 -1.90 -10.57 -8.07
N GLU A 318 -1.04 -9.56 -8.20
CA GLU A 318 -1.36 -8.18 -7.85
C GLU A 318 -2.47 -7.62 -8.75
N VAL A 319 -3.35 -6.86 -8.12
CA VAL A 319 -4.48 -6.20 -8.72
C VAL A 319 -4.32 -4.71 -8.47
N PHE A 320 -4.23 -3.95 -9.54
CA PHE A 320 -4.10 -2.50 -9.48
C PHE A 320 -5.41 -1.82 -9.84
N SER A 321 -5.69 -0.72 -9.17
CA SER A 321 -6.83 0.12 -9.46
C SER A 321 -6.46 1.23 -10.45
N LEU A 322 -7.35 1.51 -11.39
CA LEU A 322 -7.19 2.64 -12.32
C LEU A 322 -8.11 3.81 -11.89
N LEU A 323 -8.05 4.16 -10.60
CA LEU A 323 -8.81 5.27 -10.03
C LEU A 323 -8.23 6.61 -10.45
N SER A 324 -9.09 7.63 -10.55
CA SER A 324 -8.68 8.98 -10.96
C SER A 324 -7.78 9.65 -9.92
N ASN A 325 -8.00 9.37 -8.64
CA ASN A 325 -7.10 9.82 -7.57
C ASN A 325 -5.69 9.22 -7.70
N ASN A 326 -5.55 8.06 -8.34
CA ASN A 326 -4.29 7.36 -8.59
C ASN A 326 -3.70 7.68 -9.95
N ARG A 327 -4.28 8.61 -10.71
CA ARG A 327 -3.82 9.01 -12.05
C ARG A 327 -3.05 10.32 -11.98
N LEU A 328 -1.88 10.37 -12.61
CA LEU A 328 -1.13 11.61 -12.76
C LEU A 328 -1.91 12.54 -13.72
N PRO A 329 -2.10 13.83 -13.40
CA PRO A 329 -2.72 14.77 -14.33
C PRO A 329 -1.91 14.92 -15.63
N ASP A 330 -2.60 15.04 -16.76
CA ASP A 330 -1.98 15.05 -18.09
C ASP A 330 -0.91 16.13 -18.27
N LEU A 331 -1.09 17.27 -17.61
CA LEU A 331 -0.14 18.39 -17.63
C LEU A 331 1.27 18.01 -17.17
N TYR A 332 1.40 16.95 -16.35
CA TYR A 332 2.65 16.53 -15.73
C TYR A 332 3.27 15.29 -16.38
N ILE A 333 2.58 14.62 -17.31
CA ILE A 333 3.06 13.38 -17.93
C ILE A 333 4.37 13.63 -18.70
N ASP A 334 4.42 14.70 -19.50
CA ASP A 334 5.55 15.03 -20.39
C ASP A 334 6.62 15.93 -19.73
N GLN A 335 6.58 16.11 -18.41
CA GLN A 335 7.57 16.92 -17.69
C GLN A 335 8.80 16.10 -17.28
N SER A 336 9.87 16.77 -16.88
CA SER A 336 11.00 16.10 -16.22
C SER A 336 10.60 15.69 -14.80
N TRP A 337 10.77 14.42 -14.47
CA TRP A 337 10.38 13.86 -13.16
C TRP A 337 11.44 14.07 -12.09
N ASN A 338 12.73 14.13 -12.44
CA ASN A 338 13.77 14.51 -11.50
C ASN A 338 13.84 16.03 -11.33
N SER A 339 14.01 16.49 -10.10
CA SER A 339 14.30 17.89 -9.80
C SER A 339 15.80 18.17 -9.96
N TYR A 340 16.20 19.42 -9.72
CA TYR A 340 17.61 19.79 -9.63
C TYR A 340 18.18 19.60 -8.21
N THR A 341 17.49 18.83 -7.36
CA THR A 341 17.95 18.51 -6.01
C THR A 341 18.79 17.25 -6.05
N PHE A 342 20.10 17.41 -6.06
CA PHE A 342 21.03 16.29 -6.19
C PHE A 342 21.59 15.87 -4.82
N ASN A 343 21.65 14.56 -4.56
CA ASN A 343 22.48 14.02 -3.48
C ASN A 343 23.91 13.84 -4.02
N THR A 344 24.86 14.58 -3.47
CA THR A 344 26.26 14.56 -3.94
C THR A 344 26.97 13.22 -3.71
N THR A 345 26.43 12.37 -2.84
CA THR A 345 26.98 11.05 -2.49
C THR A 345 26.23 9.92 -3.16
N GLU A 346 24.89 9.99 -3.21
CA GLU A 346 24.01 8.91 -3.68
C GLU A 346 23.44 9.13 -5.09
N GLY A 347 23.70 10.30 -5.70
CA GLY A 347 23.25 10.64 -7.05
C GLY A 347 21.90 11.39 -7.08
N ASP A 348 21.10 11.12 -8.11
CA ASP A 348 19.81 11.79 -8.37
C ASP A 348 18.63 10.80 -8.34
N PRO A 349 18.35 10.14 -7.20
CA PRO A 349 17.22 9.23 -7.10
C PRO A 349 15.89 9.99 -7.17
N LEU A 350 14.90 9.43 -7.85
CA LEU A 350 13.55 10.04 -7.97
C LEU A 350 12.90 10.28 -6.59
N GLN A 351 13.30 9.51 -5.58
CA GLN A 351 12.81 9.60 -4.20
C GLN A 351 13.16 10.93 -3.49
N ILE A 352 14.19 11.65 -3.92
CA ILE A 352 14.52 12.98 -3.35
C ILE A 352 13.99 14.14 -4.20
N SER A 353 13.40 13.81 -5.36
CA SER A 353 12.87 14.80 -6.28
C SER A 353 11.64 15.48 -5.70
N THR A 354 11.56 16.79 -5.93
CA THR A 354 10.48 17.66 -5.45
C THR A 354 9.50 18.06 -6.56
N THR A 355 9.59 17.44 -7.74
CA THR A 355 8.66 17.69 -8.84
C THR A 355 7.29 17.06 -8.56
N THR A 356 6.23 17.59 -9.20
CA THR A 356 4.88 17.03 -9.06
C THR A 356 4.79 15.54 -9.42
N PRO A 357 5.40 15.05 -10.53
CA PRO A 357 5.40 13.62 -10.83
C PRO A 357 6.11 12.76 -9.77
N ALA A 358 7.23 13.24 -9.20
CA ALA A 358 7.94 12.49 -8.16
C ALA A 358 7.11 12.41 -6.87
N GLN A 359 6.57 13.54 -6.42
CA GLN A 359 5.69 13.61 -5.24
C GLN A 359 4.42 12.78 -5.42
N PHE A 360 3.91 12.69 -6.65
CA PHE A 360 2.74 11.86 -6.97
C PHE A 360 2.95 10.36 -6.68
N LEU A 361 4.17 9.85 -6.84
CA LEU A 361 4.48 8.45 -6.51
C LEU A 361 4.64 8.24 -5.00
N GLN A 362 5.27 9.20 -4.32
CA GLN A 362 5.64 9.19 -2.89
C GLN A 362 4.46 9.24 -1.89
N THR A 363 3.25 8.78 -2.24
CA THR A 363 2.08 8.90 -1.34
C THR A 363 1.93 7.78 -0.31
N ASP A 364 2.79 6.78 -0.35
CA ASP A 364 2.97 5.79 0.74
C ASP A 364 3.69 6.40 1.98
N ILE A 365 4.09 7.67 1.88
CA ILE A 365 4.80 8.46 2.89
C ILE A 365 3.82 9.22 3.83
N THR A 366 2.83 8.52 4.42
CA THR A 366 1.93 9.15 5.42
C THR A 366 2.09 8.55 6.81
#